data_AF-A0A926XDA6-F1
#
_entry.id   AF-A0A926XDA6-F1
#
_cell.length_a   1.000
_cell.length_b   1.000
_cell.length_c   1.000
_cell.angle_alpha   90.00
_cell.angle_beta   90.00
_cell.angle_gamma   90.00
#
_symmetry.space_group_name_H-M   'P 1'
#
loop_
_entity.id
_entity.type
_entity.pdbx_description
1 polymer ?
#
loop_
_entity_poly.entity_id
_entity_poly.type
_entity_poly.pdbx_seq_one_letter_code
_entity_poly.pdbx_strand_id
1 'polypeptide(L)'
;MLRIAIVALLTLEIVLLSALALSPANATSSDFENYIWSFADVGSHQVVCKKIVMHPEKQLHSGESGRQVVKMSSTSTVVSDSYCAASTKPVVGS
;
A
#
# COMPACT_ATOMS: atom_id res chain seq x y z
N MET A 1 -16.32 -12.65 -49.39
CA MET A 1 -17.37 -12.04 -48.54
C MET A 1 -17.58 -12.84 -47.25
N LEU A 2 -18.19 -14.04 -47.32
CA LEU A 2 -18.57 -14.82 -46.12
C LEU A 2 -17.40 -15.16 -45.18
N ARG A 3 -16.25 -15.59 -45.73
CA ARG A 3 -15.06 -15.91 -44.93
C ARG A 3 -14.52 -14.72 -44.15
N ILE A 4 -14.60 -13.52 -44.72
CA ILE A 4 -14.13 -12.28 -44.09
C ILE A 4 -15.08 -11.90 -42.94
N ALA A 5 -16.39 -12.06 -43.14
CA ALA A 5 -17.39 -11.82 -42.11
C ALA A 5 -17.23 -12.76 -40.91
N ILE A 6 -16.94 -14.05 -41.15
CA ILE A 6 -16.70 -15.04 -40.09
C ILE A 6 -15.46 -14.68 -39.27
N VAL A 7 -14.36 -14.28 -39.93
CA VAL A 7 -13.13 -13.87 -39.24
C VAL A 7 -13.37 -12.63 -38.36
N ALA A 8 -14.11 -11.64 -38.88
CA ALA A 8 -14.45 -10.44 -38.12
C ALA A 8 -15.30 -10.75 -36.87
N LEU A 9 -16.26 -11.66 -36.99
CA LEU A 9 -17.10 -12.13 -35.88
C LEU A 9 -16.28 -12.83 -34.79
N LEU A 10 -15.39 -13.74 -35.19
CA LEU A 10 -14.51 -14.44 -34.24
C LEU A 10 -13.57 -13.48 -33.52
N THR A 11 -12.98 -12.52 -34.24
CA THR A 11 -12.12 -11.50 -33.60
C THR A 11 -12.89 -10.63 -32.62
N LEU A 12 -14.13 -10.26 -32.95
CA LEU A 12 -14.96 -9.45 -32.07
C LEU A 12 -15.34 -10.23 -30.80
N GLU A 13 -15.70 -11.50 -30.94
CA GLU A 13 -16.02 -12.39 -29.82
C GLU A 13 -14.83 -12.53 -28.86
N ILE A 14 -13.62 -12.77 -29.40
CA ILE A 14 -12.40 -12.89 -28.59
C ILE A 14 -12.11 -11.58 -27.84
N VAL A 15 -12.27 -10.43 -28.50
CA VAL A 15 -12.08 -9.12 -27.87
C VAL A 15 -13.09 -8.90 -26.74
N LEU A 16 -14.38 -9.20 -26.96
CA LEU A 16 -15.39 -9.09 -25.90
C LEU A 16 -15.09 -10.05 -24.74
N LEU A 17 -14.75 -11.31 -25.02
CA LEU A 17 -14.41 -12.29 -23.99
C LEU A 17 -13.22 -11.84 -23.15
N SER A 18 -12.17 -11.31 -23.78
CA SER A 18 -11.01 -10.78 -23.05
C SER A 18 -11.36 -9.54 -22.23
N ALA A 19 -12.13 -8.59 -22.78
CA ALA A 19 -12.51 -7.39 -22.06
C ALA A 19 -13.41 -7.67 -20.84
N LEU A 20 -14.30 -8.67 -20.92
CA LEU A 20 -15.17 -9.06 -19.80
C LEU A 20 -14.47 -9.99 -18.80
N ALA A 21 -13.52 -10.82 -19.22
CA ALA A 21 -12.83 -11.76 -18.34
C ALA A 21 -11.75 -11.10 -17.47
N LEU A 22 -11.18 -9.97 -17.91
CA LEU A 22 -10.26 -9.19 -17.10
C LEU A 22 -11.04 -8.29 -16.12
N SER A 23 -11.51 -8.89 -15.02
CA SER A 23 -11.90 -8.11 -13.84
C SER A 23 -10.70 -7.28 -13.38
N PRO A 24 -10.86 -5.98 -13.07
CA PRO A 24 -9.75 -5.18 -12.57
C PRO A 24 -9.22 -5.83 -11.29
N ALA A 25 -7.91 -6.07 -11.24
CA ALA A 25 -7.25 -6.53 -10.04
C ALA A 25 -7.43 -5.46 -8.96
N ASN A 26 -8.42 -5.64 -8.09
CA ASN A 26 -8.65 -4.75 -6.97
C ASN A 26 -7.50 -5.01 -5.98
N ALA A 27 -6.43 -4.23 -6.09
CA ALA A 27 -5.31 -4.29 -5.18
C ALA A 27 -5.80 -3.82 -3.81
N THR A 28 -6.24 -4.75 -2.98
CA THR A 28 -6.56 -4.48 -1.58
C THR A 28 -5.26 -4.15 -0.86
N SER A 29 -4.88 -2.87 -0.85
CA SER A 29 -3.78 -2.38 -0.03
C SER A 29 -4.29 -2.37 1.41
N SER A 30 -3.89 -3.35 2.21
CA SER A 30 -4.24 -3.40 3.63
C SER A 30 -3.50 -2.32 4.42
N ASP A 31 -4.09 -1.90 5.53
CA ASP A 31 -3.40 -1.07 6.50
C ASP A 31 -2.15 -1.79 7.01
N PHE A 32 -1.06 -1.03 7.16
CA PHE A 32 0.20 -1.56 7.67
C PHE A 32 0.46 -1.00 9.07
N GLU A 33 0.55 -1.89 10.05
CA GLU A 33 0.86 -1.54 11.43
C GLU A 33 2.31 -1.88 11.76
N ASN A 34 3.03 -0.95 12.38
CA ASN A 34 4.41 -1.17 12.83
C ASN A 34 4.63 -0.59 14.22
N TYR A 35 5.55 -1.18 14.99
CA TYR A 35 5.91 -0.77 16.34
C TYR A 35 7.39 -0.43 16.38
N ILE A 36 7.71 0.81 16.75
CA ILE A 36 9.09 1.27 16.76
C ILE A 36 9.41 2.07 18.02
N TRP A 37 10.67 2.04 18.42
CA TRP A 37 11.21 3.00 19.39
C TRP A 37 11.43 4.35 18.72
N SER A 38 10.88 5.40 19.31
CA SER A 38 11.04 6.78 18.82
C SER A 38 10.95 7.77 19.97
N PHE A 39 11.33 9.02 19.74
CA PHE A 39 11.15 10.09 20.73
C PHE A 39 9.67 10.39 20.92
N ALA A 40 9.24 10.75 22.13
CA ALA A 40 7.84 11.04 22.44
C ALA A 40 7.25 12.12 21.52
N ASP A 41 8.02 13.16 21.25
CA ASP A 41 7.69 14.32 20.44
C ASP A 41 8.98 14.97 19.89
N VAL A 42 8.83 15.96 19.02
CA VAL A 42 9.97 16.66 18.39
C VAL A 42 10.71 17.46 19.46
N GLY A 43 11.96 17.09 19.74
CA GLY A 43 12.80 17.72 20.77
C GLY A 43 12.78 17.02 22.13
N SER A 44 12.00 15.94 22.27
CA SER A 44 12.04 15.11 23.48
C SER A 44 13.29 14.23 23.50
N HIS A 45 13.89 14.06 24.68
CA HIS A 45 14.95 13.08 24.94
C HIS A 45 14.40 11.74 25.44
N GLN A 46 13.07 11.62 25.59
CA GLN A 46 12.44 10.41 26.08
C GLN A 46 12.12 9.47 24.93
N VAL A 47 12.76 8.29 24.94
CA VAL A 47 12.48 7.20 23.99
C VAL A 47 11.30 6.36 24.48
N VAL A 48 10.27 6.27 23.64
CA VAL A 48 9.01 5.56 23.89
C VAL A 48 8.69 4.61 22.72
N CYS A 49 7.88 3.58 22.98
CA CYS A 49 7.37 2.72 21.92
C CYS A 49 6.18 3.42 21.23
N LYS A 50 6.20 3.51 19.90
CA LYS A 50 5.12 4.08 19.09
C LYS A 50 4.55 3.03 18.15
N LYS A 51 3.22 2.93 18.12
CA LYS A 51 2.46 2.27 17.05
C LYS A 51 2.28 3.26 15.90
N ILE A 52 2.74 2.88 14.72
CA ILE A 52 2.53 3.60 13.46
C ILE A 52 1.56 2.79 12.63
N VAL A 53 0.43 3.38 12.27
CA VAL A 53 -0.54 2.79 11.35
C VAL A 53 -0.49 3.59 10.05
N MET A 54 -0.06 2.92 8.98
CA MET A 54 -0.02 3.49 7.64
C MET A 54 -1.26 3.04 6.89
N HIS A 55 -2.10 4.00 6.52
CA HIS A 55 -3.30 3.76 5.73
C HIS A 55 -3.01 4.16 4.28
N PRO A 56 -3.04 3.21 3.33
CA PRO A 56 -2.95 3.51 1.92
C PRO A 56 -4.19 4.30 1.50
N GLU A 57 -4.00 5.53 1.04
CA GLU A 57 -5.05 6.34 0.45
C GLU A 57 -5.25 5.99 -1.04
N LYS A 58 -6.08 6.78 -1.75
CA LYS A 58 -6.34 6.58 -3.17
C LYS A 58 -5.03 6.52 -3.97
N GLN A 59 -4.96 5.52 -4.84
CA GLN A 59 -3.89 5.33 -5.80
C GLN A 59 -3.75 6.58 -6.68
N LEU A 60 -2.58 7.21 -6.64
CA LEU A 60 -2.21 8.25 -7.60
C LEU A 60 -1.80 7.51 -8.87
N HIS A 61 -2.56 7.68 -9.95
CA HIS A 61 -2.12 7.24 -11.27
C HIS A 61 -0.93 8.12 -11.68
N SER A 62 0.30 7.71 -11.37
CA SER A 62 1.49 8.30 -11.94
C SER A 62 1.62 7.78 -13.38
N GLY A 63 1.18 8.60 -14.33
CA GLY A 63 0.98 8.24 -15.75
C GLY A 63 2.23 7.86 -16.56
N GLU A 64 3.41 7.66 -15.96
CA GLU A 64 4.67 7.57 -16.72
C GLU A 64 5.61 6.43 -16.33
N SER A 65 5.33 5.69 -15.27
CA SER A 65 6.19 4.59 -14.85
C SER A 65 5.30 3.49 -14.31
N GLY A 66 5.51 2.23 -14.71
CA GLY A 66 4.79 1.05 -14.21
C GLY A 66 4.94 0.78 -12.70
N ARG A 67 5.26 1.81 -11.91
CA ARG A 67 5.30 1.83 -10.45
C ARG A 67 4.02 2.49 -9.96
N GLN A 68 3.25 1.73 -9.20
CA GLN A 68 2.05 2.21 -8.53
C GLN A 68 2.46 3.05 -7.33
N VAL A 69 2.25 4.37 -7.40
CA VAL A 69 2.48 5.27 -6.26
C VAL A 69 1.16 5.42 -5.51
N VAL A 70 1.17 5.06 -4.23
CA VAL A 70 0.01 5.21 -3.35
C VAL A 70 0.33 6.29 -2.33
N LYS A 71 -0.57 7.25 -2.15
CA LYS A 71 -0.44 8.23 -1.06
C LYS A 71 -0.67 7.50 0.25
N MET A 72 0.22 7.66 1.22
CA MET A 72 0.08 7.02 2.53
C MET A 72 -0.24 8.08 3.58
N SER A 73 -1.28 7.88 4.38
CA SER A 73 -1.46 8.62 5.63
C SER A 73 -0.91 7.80 6.79
N SER A 74 -0.32 8.45 7.79
CA SER A 74 0.24 7.76 8.95
C SER A 74 -0.31 8.35 10.24
N THR A 75 -0.81 7.49 11.12
CA THR A 75 -1.16 7.84 12.50
C THR A 75 -0.13 7.23 13.43
N SER A 76 0.43 8.02 14.35
CA SER A 76 1.35 7.52 15.37
C SER A 76 0.77 7.68 16.77
N THR A 77 0.86 6.66 17.60
CA THR A 77 0.40 6.69 18.99
C THR A 77 1.43 6.05 19.91
N VAL A 78 1.70 6.67 21.06
CA VAL A 78 2.57 6.07 22.08
C VAL A 78 1.84 4.88 22.72
N VAL A 79 2.53 3.75 22.80
CA VAL A 79 2.01 2.50 23.35
C VAL A 79 2.96 1.96 24.43
N SER A 80 2.55 0.89 25.11
CA SER A 80 3.38 0.22 26.10
C SER A 80 4.71 -0.29 25.49
N ASP A 81 5.79 -0.18 26.26
CA ASP A 81 7.12 -0.73 25.92
C ASP A 81 7.10 -2.23 25.57
N SER A 82 6.10 -2.97 26.06
CA SER A 82 5.89 -4.39 25.73
C SER A 82 5.72 -4.67 24.24
N TYR A 83 5.12 -3.75 23.48
CA TYR A 83 4.93 -3.91 22.03
C TYR A 83 6.23 -3.82 21.24
N CYS A 84 7.22 -3.08 21.75
CA CYS A 84 8.54 -2.97 21.12
C CYS A 84 9.57 -3.91 21.75
N ALA A 85 9.17 -4.81 22.66
CA ALA A 85 10.08 -5.68 23.43
C ALA A 85 10.97 -6.58 22.58
N ALA A 86 10.54 -6.93 21.36
CA ALA A 86 11.32 -7.71 20.41
C ALA A 86 12.46 -6.90 19.73
N SER A 87 12.50 -5.59 19.92
CA SER A 87 13.50 -4.68 19.34
C SER A 87 14.31 -3.98 20.43
N THR A 88 15.60 -3.77 20.18
CA THR A 88 16.49 -3.10 21.16
C THR A 88 16.08 -1.64 21.33
N LYS A 89 15.83 -1.22 22.58
CA LYS A 89 15.54 0.18 22.92
C LYS A 89 16.79 1.04 22.69
N PRO A 90 16.72 2.08 21.84
CA PRO A 90 17.82 3.01 21.63
C PRO A 90 18.24 3.67 22.95
N VAL A 91 19.54 3.74 23.19
CA VAL A 91 20.12 4.50 24.30
C VAL A 91 20.41 5.90 23.78
N VAL A 92 19.82 6.91 24.41
CA VAL A 92 20.12 8.31 24.08
C VAL A 92 21.44 8.64 24.78
N GLY A 93 22.49 8.92 23.98
CA GLY A 93 23.77 9.36 24.51
C GLY A 93 23.60 10.65 25.31
N SER A 94 24.13 10.66 26.53
CA SER A 94 24.10 11.77 27.48
C SER A 94 24.96 12.94 27.04
#